data_AF-A0A8T4D0Q8-F1
#
_entry.id   AF-A0A8T4D0Q8-F1
#
_cell.length_a   1.000
_cell.length_b   1.000
_cell.length_c   1.000
_cell.angle_alpha   90.00
_cell.angle_beta   90.00
_cell.angle_gamma   90.00
#
_symmetry.space_group_name_H-M   'P 1'
#
loop_
_entity.id
_entity.type
_entity.pdbx_description
1 polymer ?
#
loop_
_entity_poly.entity_id
_entity_poly.type
_entity_poly.pdbx_seq_one_letter_code
_entity_poly.pdbx_strand_id
1 'polypeptide(L)'
;MAEQIIKASNASVQQQIVVLEGEAFVKDAKGQLQPIKAGDTLLEGQIIATGATGHLTILLPNGQIIELGADRSLLIDGDLLATNPTDSTEAAIAKTSESADQIINALNQGKDLSEELDPTAAGLNAGAGSDEGNGFVRLMRIAENIDPISFDFDTTFSGFEPLPDLGNTTTIATPAEPAPVTPTPSAGQPTVAIPDTDGTATGTGINSSDKT
;
A
#
# COMPACT_ATOMS: atom_id res chain seq x y z
N MET A 1 65.23 -31.71 -2.71
CA MET A 1 64.10 -31.47 -1.79
C MET A 1 63.13 -30.58 -2.56
N ALA A 2 62.03 -31.14 -3.05
CA ALA A 2 61.03 -30.41 -3.83
C ALA A 2 59.78 -30.27 -2.97
N GLU A 3 59.43 -29.05 -2.60
CA GLU A 3 58.17 -28.73 -1.93
C GLU A 3 57.01 -28.88 -2.92
N GLN A 4 56.17 -29.87 -2.66
CA GLN A 4 54.89 -30.01 -3.34
C GLN A 4 53.91 -29.04 -2.67
N ILE A 5 53.64 -27.93 -3.36
CA ILE A 5 52.57 -26.98 -2.99
C ILE A 5 51.25 -27.76 -3.05
N ILE A 6 50.69 -28.05 -1.88
CA ILE A 6 49.33 -28.54 -1.75
C ILE A 6 48.42 -27.40 -2.23
N LYS A 7 47.92 -27.49 -3.46
CA LYS A 7 46.74 -26.72 -3.86
C LYS A 7 45.61 -27.17 -2.93
N ALA A 8 45.26 -26.33 -1.95
CA ALA A 8 43.99 -26.48 -1.27
C ALA A 8 42.90 -26.35 -2.33
N SER A 9 42.36 -27.49 -2.78
CA SER A 9 41.04 -27.49 -3.38
C SER A 9 40.10 -27.12 -2.24
N ASN A 10 39.69 -25.86 -2.17
CA ASN A 10 38.42 -25.54 -1.55
C ASN A 10 37.41 -26.43 -2.27
N ALA A 11 37.08 -27.57 -1.67
CA ALA A 11 35.91 -28.33 -2.05
C ALA A 11 34.77 -27.34 -1.89
N SER A 12 34.32 -26.78 -3.01
CA SER A 12 33.04 -26.10 -3.09
C SER A 12 32.07 -27.05 -2.43
N VAL A 13 31.55 -26.70 -1.24
CA VAL A 13 30.50 -27.48 -0.59
C VAL A 13 29.30 -27.28 -1.50
N GLN A 14 29.20 -28.14 -2.50
CA GLN A 14 28.22 -28.01 -3.56
C GLN A 14 26.88 -28.50 -3.01
N GLN A 15 25.83 -27.73 -3.26
CA GLN A 15 24.47 -28.19 -3.02
C GLN A 15 24.26 -29.53 -3.71
N GLN A 16 23.90 -30.55 -2.95
CA GLN A 16 23.77 -31.91 -3.46
C GLN A 16 22.49 -32.56 -2.97
N ILE A 17 21.96 -33.45 -3.78
CA ILE A 17 20.86 -34.31 -3.39
C ILE A 17 21.40 -35.42 -2.50
N VAL A 18 20.91 -35.52 -1.26
CA VAL A 18 21.31 -36.58 -0.33
C VAL A 18 20.40 -37.79 -0.46
N VAL A 19 19.09 -37.55 -0.57
CA VAL A 19 18.08 -38.60 -0.69
C VAL A 19 17.09 -38.19 -1.78
N LEU A 20 16.73 -39.15 -2.63
CA LEU A 20 15.62 -39.02 -3.58
C LEU A 20 14.80 -40.31 -3.53
N GLU A 21 13.52 -40.16 -3.23
CA GLU A 21 12.51 -41.21 -3.32
C GLU A 21 11.48 -40.80 -4.38
N GLY A 22 11.09 -41.73 -5.25
CA GLY A 22 10.18 -41.44 -6.36
C GLY A 22 10.85 -40.71 -7.52
N GLU A 23 10.07 -39.86 -8.20
CA GLU A 23 10.52 -39.14 -9.41
C GLU A 23 10.76 -37.66 -9.09
N ALA A 24 11.90 -37.14 -9.55
CA ALA A 24 12.20 -35.73 -9.53
C ALA A 24 12.92 -35.32 -10.83
N PHE A 25 12.68 -34.08 -11.22
CA PHE A 25 13.24 -33.48 -12.41
C PHE A 25 13.84 -32.13 -12.04
N VAL A 26 14.86 -31.73 -12.78
CA VAL A 26 15.40 -30.38 -12.73
C VAL A 26 15.12 -29.68 -14.04
N LYS A 27 14.63 -28.47 -13.96
CA LYS A 27 14.46 -27.54 -15.07
C LYS A 27 15.65 -26.59 -15.08
N ASP A 28 16.43 -26.62 -16.15
CA ASP A 28 17.55 -25.69 -16.32
C ASP A 28 17.05 -24.26 -16.61
N ALA A 29 17.98 -23.29 -16.64
CA ALA A 29 17.67 -21.91 -17.00
C ALA A 29 17.14 -21.74 -18.44
N LYS A 30 17.29 -22.77 -19.29
CA LYS A 30 16.75 -22.82 -20.67
C LYS A 30 15.38 -23.49 -20.73
N GLY A 31 14.84 -23.92 -19.59
CA GLY A 31 13.55 -24.55 -19.44
C GLY A 31 13.48 -26.04 -19.78
N GLN A 32 14.62 -26.71 -19.99
CA GLN A 32 14.70 -28.14 -20.27
C GLN A 32 14.56 -28.96 -18.98
N LEU A 33 13.66 -29.94 -18.98
CA LEU A 33 13.49 -30.87 -17.86
C LEU A 33 14.42 -32.07 -18.00
N GLN A 34 15.21 -32.34 -16.97
CA GLN A 34 16.12 -33.48 -16.89
C GLN A 34 15.83 -34.28 -15.62
N PRO A 35 15.77 -35.62 -15.67
CA PRO A 35 15.65 -36.42 -14.46
C PRO A 35 16.91 -36.29 -13.61
N ILE A 36 16.73 -36.27 -12.28
CA ILE A 36 17.83 -36.18 -11.30
C ILE A 36 17.86 -37.41 -10.40
N LYS A 37 19.00 -37.67 -9.78
CA LYS A 37 19.21 -38.75 -8.81
C LYS A 37 19.93 -38.28 -7.55
N ALA A 38 19.87 -39.09 -6.51
CA ALA A 38 20.68 -38.86 -5.31
C ALA A 38 22.18 -38.80 -5.66
N GLY A 39 22.87 -37.82 -5.09
CA GLY A 39 24.26 -37.48 -5.38
C GLY A 39 24.47 -36.49 -6.52
N ASP A 40 23.42 -36.09 -7.26
CA ASP A 40 23.57 -35.05 -8.28
C ASP A 40 23.77 -33.66 -7.63
N THR A 41 24.67 -32.89 -8.23
CA THR A 41 24.93 -31.49 -7.86
C THR A 41 23.90 -30.56 -8.51
N LEU A 42 23.42 -29.58 -7.74
CA LEU A 42 22.49 -28.56 -8.21
C LEU A 42 23.23 -27.26 -8.52
N LEU A 43 22.74 -26.47 -9.47
CA LEU A 43 23.28 -25.13 -9.77
C LEU A 43 22.24 -24.05 -9.49
N GLU A 44 22.73 -22.85 -9.23
CA GLU A 44 21.89 -21.66 -9.12
C GLU A 44 21.10 -21.42 -10.42
N GLY A 45 19.85 -20.98 -10.29
CA GLY A 45 18.91 -20.77 -11.39
C GLY A 45 18.20 -22.03 -11.89
N GLN A 46 18.50 -23.21 -11.32
CA GLN A 46 17.77 -24.44 -11.61
C GLN A 46 16.48 -24.52 -10.80
N ILE A 47 15.43 -25.10 -11.37
CA ILE A 47 14.17 -25.37 -10.66
C ILE A 47 13.99 -26.87 -10.53
N ILE A 48 13.98 -27.38 -9.31
CA ILE A 48 13.67 -28.77 -9.02
C ILE A 48 12.15 -28.91 -8.98
N ALA A 49 11.62 -29.99 -9.55
CA ALA A 49 10.22 -30.37 -9.51
C ALA A 49 10.11 -31.85 -9.12
N THR A 50 9.42 -32.14 -8.03
CA THR A 50 9.09 -33.51 -7.58
C THR A 50 7.75 -33.95 -8.21
N GLY A 51 7.66 -35.23 -8.56
CA GLY A 51 6.40 -35.85 -9.00
C GLY A 51 5.48 -36.23 -7.85
N ALA A 52 4.37 -36.91 -8.15
CA ALA A 52 3.31 -37.26 -7.21
C ALA A 52 3.74 -38.18 -6.05
N THR A 53 4.87 -38.89 -6.19
CA THR A 53 5.48 -39.70 -5.13
C THR A 53 6.90 -39.23 -4.79
N GLY A 54 7.28 -38.03 -5.24
CA GLY A 54 8.64 -37.52 -5.15
C GLY A 54 8.94 -36.92 -3.78
N HIS A 55 9.92 -37.46 -3.07
CA HIS A 55 10.47 -36.87 -1.85
C HIS A 55 11.98 -36.70 -2.01
N LEU A 56 12.46 -35.49 -1.76
CA LEU A 56 13.85 -35.12 -2.03
C LEU A 56 14.44 -34.41 -0.81
N THR A 57 15.62 -34.83 -0.40
CA THR A 57 16.43 -34.15 0.63
C THR A 57 17.67 -33.55 -0.02
N ILE A 58 17.83 -32.24 0.14
CA ILE A 58 18.94 -31.46 -0.42
C ILE A 58 19.80 -30.98 0.74
N LEU A 59 21.12 -31.18 0.64
CA LEU A 59 22.10 -30.55 1.52
C LEU A 59 22.62 -29.30 0.82
N LEU A 60 22.45 -28.15 1.46
CA LEU A 60 22.92 -26.85 0.96
C LEU A 60 24.39 -26.60 1.35
N PRO A 61 25.07 -25.63 0.69
CA PRO A 61 26.47 -25.27 0.99
C PRO A 61 26.67 -24.77 2.41
N ASN A 62 25.64 -24.13 2.98
CA ASN A 62 25.61 -23.61 4.35
C ASN A 62 25.39 -24.72 5.41
N GLY A 63 25.29 -25.99 5.01
CA GLY A 63 25.03 -27.13 5.90
C GLY A 63 23.56 -27.32 6.28
N GLN A 64 22.67 -26.46 5.81
CA GLN A 64 21.23 -26.62 6.01
C GLN A 64 20.68 -27.75 5.15
N ILE A 65 19.70 -28.46 5.68
CA ILE A 65 18.99 -29.52 4.97
C ILE A 65 17.60 -28.99 4.57
N ILE A 66 17.25 -29.15 3.30
CA ILE A 66 15.92 -28.87 2.76
C ILE A 66 15.27 -30.18 2.37
N GLU A 67 14.05 -30.39 2.84
CA GLU A 67 13.20 -31.50 2.41
C GLU A 67 12.06 -30.98 1.52
N LEU A 68 11.88 -31.61 0.37
CA LEU A 68 10.88 -31.28 -0.61
C LEU A 68 9.98 -32.51 -0.82
N GLY A 69 8.70 -32.38 -0.48
CA GLY A 69 7.70 -33.45 -0.65
C GLY A 69 7.13 -33.53 -2.07
N ALA A 70 6.11 -34.37 -2.24
CA ALA A 70 5.48 -34.64 -3.54
C ALA A 70 4.79 -33.41 -4.16
N ASP A 71 4.78 -33.35 -5.49
CA ASP A 71 4.18 -32.29 -6.31
C ASP A 71 4.62 -30.87 -5.91
N ARG A 72 5.90 -30.71 -5.57
CA ARG A 72 6.50 -29.43 -5.21
C ARG A 72 7.56 -29.02 -6.20
N SER A 73 7.76 -27.71 -6.28
CA SER A 73 8.87 -27.12 -7.03
C SER A 73 9.68 -26.17 -6.16
N LEU A 74 11.00 -26.24 -6.28
CA LEU A 74 11.94 -25.38 -5.58
C LEU A 74 12.91 -24.76 -6.59
N LEU A 75 12.94 -23.44 -6.67
CA LEU A 75 13.98 -22.72 -7.41
C LEU A 75 15.23 -22.64 -6.54
N ILE A 76 16.40 -22.97 -7.08
CA ILE A 76 17.69 -22.84 -6.41
C ILE A 76 18.24 -21.44 -6.67
N ASP A 77 18.09 -20.56 -5.69
CA ASP A 77 18.52 -19.14 -5.73
C ASP A 77 19.78 -18.94 -4.87
N GLY A 78 20.53 -17.86 -5.11
CA GLY A 78 21.64 -17.42 -4.27
C GLY A 78 21.24 -17.17 -2.82
N ASP A 79 20.00 -16.76 -2.56
CA ASP A 79 19.47 -16.63 -1.19
C ASP A 79 19.38 -17.98 -0.48
N LEU A 80 18.92 -19.05 -1.17
CA LEU A 80 18.89 -20.40 -0.62
C LEU A 80 20.29 -20.98 -0.43
N LEU A 81 21.23 -20.62 -1.31
CA LEU A 81 22.62 -21.05 -1.21
C LEU A 81 23.40 -20.26 -0.16
N ALA A 82 22.80 -19.21 0.42
CA ALA A 82 23.47 -18.22 1.27
C ALA A 82 24.76 -17.65 0.61
N THR A 83 24.78 -17.59 -0.72
CA THR A 83 25.88 -16.98 -1.49
C THR A 83 25.75 -15.46 -1.54
N ASN A 84 24.56 -14.95 -1.25
CA ASN A 84 24.31 -13.54 -1.05
C ASN A 84 24.24 -13.26 0.46
N PRO A 85 25.28 -12.69 1.09
CA PRO A 85 25.22 -12.33 2.48
C PRO A 85 24.16 -11.23 2.64
N THR A 86 22.98 -11.57 3.18
CA THR A 86 22.04 -10.56 3.67
C THR A 86 22.80 -9.77 4.73
N ASP A 87 22.99 -8.47 4.50
CA ASP A 87 23.64 -7.62 5.47
C ASP A 87 22.75 -7.58 6.71
N SER A 88 23.28 -8.01 7.86
CA SER A 88 22.52 -7.96 9.12
C SER A 88 22.05 -6.55 9.50
N THR A 89 22.64 -5.52 8.89
CA THR A 89 22.20 -4.13 9.02
C THR A 89 20.93 -3.81 8.23
N GLU A 90 20.56 -4.62 7.23
CA GLU A 90 19.32 -4.46 6.45
C GLU A 90 18.08 -4.84 7.25
N ALA A 91 18.21 -5.83 8.14
CA ALA A 91 17.19 -6.20 9.13
C ALA A 91 17.44 -5.58 10.51
N ALA A 92 18.46 -4.72 10.66
CA ALA A 92 18.71 -4.05 11.92
C ALA A 92 17.60 -3.03 12.17
N ILE A 93 16.86 -3.24 13.26
CA ILE A 93 15.97 -2.22 13.79
C ILE A 93 16.87 -1.04 14.16
N ALA A 94 16.72 0.08 13.44
CA ALA A 94 17.42 1.30 13.76
C ALA A 94 17.21 1.61 15.24
N LYS A 95 18.28 1.95 15.98
CA LYS A 95 18.15 2.36 17.37
C LYS A 95 17.09 3.47 17.43
N THR A 96 16.07 3.23 18.24
CA THR A 96 15.01 4.20 18.45
C THR A 96 15.60 5.54 18.86
N SER A 97 15.00 6.65 18.44
CA SER A 97 15.48 7.97 18.85
C SER A 97 15.42 8.10 20.38
N GLU A 98 16.25 8.96 20.96
CA GLU A 98 16.26 9.23 22.41
C GLU A 98 14.85 9.62 22.93
N SER A 99 14.04 10.26 22.09
CA SER A 99 12.63 10.59 22.38
C SER A 99 11.74 9.36 22.55
N ALA A 100 12.00 8.27 21.83
CA ALA A 100 11.21 7.05 21.96
C ALA A 100 11.51 6.32 23.28
N ASP A 101 12.77 6.33 23.73
CA ASP A 101 13.15 5.78 25.04
C ASP A 101 12.51 6.57 26.19
N GLN A 102 12.38 7.89 26.05
CA GLN A 102 11.64 8.75 27.00
C GLN A 102 10.15 8.38 27.05
N ILE A 103 9.51 8.20 25.89
CA ILE A 103 8.09 7.77 25.80
C ILE A 103 7.90 6.40 26.45
N ILE A 104 8.77 5.43 26.15
CA ILE A 104 8.69 4.07 26.71
C ILE A 104 8.83 4.10 28.24
N ASN A 105 9.77 4.90 28.77
CA ASN A 105 9.94 5.05 30.21
C ASN A 105 8.75 5.72 30.89
N ALA A 106 8.18 6.76 30.28
CA ALA A 106 6.99 7.43 30.80
C ALA A 106 5.78 6.49 30.84
N LEU A 107 5.55 5.72 29.77
CA LEU A 107 4.50 4.71 29.71
C LEU A 107 4.68 3.62 30.77
N ASN A 108 5.89 3.09 30.95
CA ASN A 108 6.17 2.08 31.97
C ASN A 108 5.97 2.58 33.41
N GLN A 109 6.14 3.88 33.63
CA GLN A 109 5.94 4.54 34.92
C GLN A 109 4.50 5.04 35.12
N GLY A 110 3.62 4.86 34.12
CA GLY A 110 2.25 5.36 34.16
C GLY A 110 2.16 6.90 34.22
N LYS A 111 3.19 7.59 33.72
CA LYS A 111 3.23 9.05 33.67
C LYS A 111 2.45 9.57 32.46
N ASP A 112 1.95 10.80 32.59
CA ASP A 112 1.30 11.50 31.48
C ASP A 112 2.35 11.97 30.45
N LEU A 113 2.11 11.68 29.17
CA LEU A 113 3.02 12.01 28.08
C LEU A 113 2.98 13.49 27.70
N SER A 114 1.89 14.20 28.00
CA SER A 114 1.79 15.65 27.71
C SER A 114 2.70 16.50 28.58
N GLU A 115 3.11 15.99 29.75
CA GLU A 115 3.97 16.70 30.70
C GLU A 115 5.45 16.29 30.58
N GLU A 116 5.73 15.08 30.08
CA GLU A 116 7.10 14.55 29.97
C GLU A 116 7.74 14.85 28.61
N LEU A 117 6.94 15.00 27.55
CA LEU A 117 7.44 15.41 26.24
C LEU A 117 7.44 16.94 26.16
N ASP A 118 8.52 17.51 25.63
CA ASP A 118 8.56 18.93 25.29
C ASP A 118 7.35 19.21 24.37
N PRO A 119 6.44 20.15 24.72
CA PRO A 119 5.28 20.47 23.91
C PRO A 119 5.76 20.65 22.47
N THR A 120 5.33 19.74 21.60
CA THR A 120 5.76 19.68 20.20
C THR A 120 5.76 21.10 19.67
N ALA A 121 6.95 21.59 19.34
CA ALA A 121 7.20 22.98 19.02
C ALA A 121 6.19 23.53 17.98
N ALA A 122 5.06 24.08 18.46
CA ALA A 122 4.52 25.29 17.89
C ALA A 122 5.63 26.30 18.14
N GLY A 123 6.56 26.41 17.18
CA GLY A 123 7.87 27.01 17.40
C GLY A 123 7.75 28.35 18.10
N LEU A 124 8.81 28.76 18.79
CA LEU A 124 8.94 30.05 19.49
C LEU A 124 8.65 31.31 18.60
N ASN A 125 8.36 31.11 17.31
CA ASN A 125 7.87 32.09 16.35
C ASN A 125 6.36 31.98 16.02
N ALA A 126 5.59 31.14 16.72
CA ALA A 126 4.13 31.28 16.82
C ALA A 126 3.91 32.55 17.62
N GLY A 127 3.85 33.66 16.87
CA GLY A 127 4.00 35.00 17.39
C GLY A 127 3.12 35.23 18.62
N ALA A 128 3.69 35.97 19.57
CA ALA A 128 2.92 36.73 20.54
C ALA A 128 1.91 37.60 19.77
N GLY A 129 0.71 37.08 19.58
CA GLY A 129 -0.42 37.75 18.99
C GLY A 129 -1.65 37.04 19.52
N SER A 130 -2.34 37.66 20.47
CA SER A 130 -3.66 37.25 20.94
C SER A 130 -4.67 37.29 19.80
N ASP A 131 -4.61 36.34 18.89
CA ASP A 131 -5.62 36.12 17.84
C ASP A 131 -5.50 34.66 17.36
N GLU A 132 -5.89 33.77 18.28
CA GLU A 132 -6.28 32.40 17.95
C GLU A 132 -7.38 32.43 16.88
N GLY A 133 -7.02 32.01 15.67
CA GLY A 133 -7.97 31.51 14.68
C GLY A 133 -8.70 32.59 13.87
N ASN A 134 -8.16 32.83 12.67
CA ASN A 134 -8.80 33.46 11.51
C ASN A 134 -8.76 35.01 11.44
N GLY A 135 -7.80 35.55 10.67
CA GLY A 135 -7.90 36.90 10.12
C GLY A 135 -8.56 36.87 8.74
N PHE A 136 -9.60 37.70 8.52
CA PHE A 136 -10.22 37.84 7.19
C PHE A 136 -9.79 39.14 6.50
N VAL A 137 -9.61 39.06 5.18
CA VAL A 137 -9.41 40.23 4.30
C VAL A 137 -10.79 40.70 3.83
N ARG A 138 -11.16 41.95 4.15
CA ARG A 138 -12.35 42.59 3.54
C ARG A 138 -11.94 43.25 2.24
N LEU A 139 -12.38 42.69 1.11
CA LEU A 139 -12.30 43.37 -0.18
C LEU A 139 -13.55 44.24 -0.38
N MET A 140 -13.34 45.50 -0.77
CA MET A 140 -14.42 46.35 -1.24
C MET A 140 -14.93 45.78 -2.57
N ARG A 141 -16.19 45.31 -2.60
CA ARG A 141 -16.81 44.87 -3.84
C ARG A 141 -17.04 46.08 -4.73
N ILE A 142 -16.32 46.17 -5.84
CA ILE A 142 -16.63 47.13 -6.91
C ILE A 142 -17.80 46.54 -7.70
N ALA A 143 -18.96 47.18 -7.61
CA ALA A 143 -20.11 46.85 -8.44
C ALA A 143 -20.03 47.65 -9.74
N GLU A 144 -19.51 47.03 -10.80
CA GLU A 144 -19.58 47.59 -12.15
C GLU A 144 -20.86 47.14 -12.84
N ASN A 145 -21.55 48.08 -13.46
CA ASN A 145 -22.69 47.79 -14.30
C ASN A 145 -22.16 47.38 -15.68
N ILE A 146 -22.27 46.10 -16.04
CA ILE A 146 -21.94 45.63 -17.38
C ILE A 146 -23.16 45.75 -18.28
N ASP A 147 -23.00 46.34 -19.47
CA ASP A 147 -24.03 46.28 -20.50
C ASP A 147 -24.02 44.87 -21.12
N PRO A 148 -25.12 44.12 -21.06
CA PRO A 148 -25.18 42.77 -21.61
C PRO A 148 -25.10 42.82 -23.14
N ILE A 149 -24.27 41.97 -23.73
CA ILE A 149 -24.22 41.80 -25.19
C ILE A 149 -25.44 41.00 -25.67
N SER A 150 -26.22 41.56 -26.59
CA SER A 150 -27.29 40.85 -27.29
C SER A 150 -26.80 40.38 -28.66
N PHE A 151 -26.98 39.09 -28.95
CA PHE A 151 -26.73 38.51 -30.27
C PHE A 151 -28.07 38.34 -31.00
N ASP A 152 -28.14 38.81 -32.24
CA ASP A 152 -29.25 38.53 -33.13
C ASP A 152 -28.83 37.38 -34.06
N PHE A 153 -29.45 36.22 -33.89
CA PHE A 153 -29.17 35.05 -34.71
C PHE A 153 -30.23 34.94 -35.80
N ASP A 154 -29.99 35.60 -36.92
CA ASP A 154 -30.79 35.39 -38.12
C ASP A 154 -30.46 34.00 -38.70
N THR A 155 -31.42 33.07 -38.64
CA THR A 155 -31.29 31.73 -39.22
C THR A 155 -31.67 31.68 -40.69
N THR A 156 -31.99 32.81 -41.32
CA THR A 156 -32.32 32.89 -42.75
C THR A 156 -31.10 33.26 -43.59
N PHE A 157 -30.10 32.37 -43.60
CA PHE A 157 -29.04 32.44 -44.60
C PHE A 157 -29.61 32.07 -45.98
N SER A 158 -29.87 33.08 -46.80
CA SER A 158 -30.27 32.90 -48.20
C SER A 158 -29.10 32.30 -48.99
N GLY A 159 -29.18 31.01 -49.29
CA GLY A 159 -28.12 30.27 -50.01
C GLY A 159 -27.90 28.83 -49.55
N PHE A 160 -28.63 28.36 -48.53
CA PHE A 160 -28.59 26.95 -48.12
C PHE A 160 -29.94 26.28 -48.43
N GLU A 161 -29.93 25.36 -49.39
CA GLU A 161 -31.08 24.48 -49.65
C GLU A 161 -31.03 23.32 -48.65
N PRO A 162 -32.08 23.09 -47.83
CA PRO A 162 -32.05 22.02 -46.85
C PRO A 162 -31.87 20.67 -47.57
N LEU A 163 -30.88 19.88 -47.14
CA LEU A 163 -30.70 18.52 -47.63
C LEU A 163 -31.98 17.70 -47.37
N PRO A 164 -32.35 16.78 -48.28
CA PRO A 164 -33.51 15.92 -48.07
C PRO A 164 -33.34 15.11 -46.78
N ASP A 165 -34.40 15.11 -45.98
CA ASP A 165 -34.53 14.37 -44.73
C ASP A 165 -34.38 12.86 -45.01
N LEU A 166 -33.17 12.32 -44.82
CA LEU A 166 -32.95 10.88 -44.75
C LEU A 166 -33.43 10.44 -43.37
N GLY A 167 -34.73 10.14 -43.29
CA GLY A 167 -35.45 9.71 -42.11
C GLY A 167 -34.63 8.76 -41.24
N ASN A 168 -34.04 9.33 -40.20
CA ASN A 168 -33.27 8.65 -39.19
C ASN A 168 -34.25 8.03 -38.19
N THR A 169 -34.84 6.89 -38.58
CA THR A 169 -35.70 6.06 -37.73
C THR A 169 -34.92 5.30 -36.66
N THR A 170 -33.77 5.80 -36.22
CA THR A 170 -33.14 5.29 -35.00
C THR A 170 -33.84 5.96 -33.83
N THR A 171 -34.88 5.28 -33.33
CA THR A 171 -35.37 5.52 -31.98
C THR A 171 -34.21 5.24 -31.04
N ILE A 172 -33.50 6.29 -30.63
CA ILE A 172 -32.60 6.19 -29.49
C ILE A 172 -33.52 5.95 -28.31
N ALA A 173 -33.52 4.73 -27.79
CA ALA A 173 -34.27 4.41 -26.59
C ALA A 173 -33.84 5.40 -25.51
N THR A 174 -34.80 6.20 -25.03
CA THR A 174 -34.64 6.98 -23.81
C THR A 174 -34.17 6.00 -22.73
N PRO A 175 -32.99 6.21 -22.11
CA PRO A 175 -32.60 5.42 -20.95
C PRO A 175 -33.74 5.49 -19.93
N ALA A 176 -34.14 4.34 -19.38
CA ALA A 176 -35.19 4.31 -18.40
C ALA A 176 -34.82 5.23 -17.22
N GLU A 177 -35.70 6.19 -16.92
CA GLU A 177 -35.61 7.03 -15.72
C GLU A 177 -35.48 6.09 -14.52
N PRO A 178 -34.40 6.14 -13.72
CA PRO A 178 -34.32 5.35 -12.50
C PRO A 178 -35.47 5.76 -11.58
N ALA A 179 -36.20 4.79 -11.05
CA ALA A 179 -37.27 5.04 -10.10
C ALA A 179 -36.74 5.90 -8.93
N PRO A 180 -37.54 6.87 -8.42
CA PRO A 180 -37.11 7.70 -7.30
C PRO A 180 -36.83 6.78 -6.10
N VAL A 181 -35.56 6.65 -5.74
CA VAL A 181 -35.17 5.99 -4.50
C VAL A 181 -35.66 6.87 -3.35
N THR A 182 -36.57 6.32 -2.53
CA THR A 182 -36.92 6.97 -1.27
C THR A 182 -35.66 6.94 -0.40
N PRO A 183 -35.16 8.08 0.12
CA PRO A 183 -34.00 8.05 0.97
C PRO A 183 -34.30 7.18 2.20
N THR A 184 -33.50 6.13 2.40
CA THR A 184 -33.45 5.37 3.63
C THR A 184 -33.24 6.35 4.79
N PRO A 185 -33.97 6.27 5.92
CA PRO A 185 -33.76 7.19 7.03
C PRO A 185 -32.29 7.10 7.46
N SER A 186 -31.60 8.24 7.37
CA SER A 186 -30.28 8.41 7.95
C SER A 186 -30.38 8.06 9.44
N ALA A 187 -29.51 7.18 9.92
CA ALA A 187 -29.29 7.07 11.36
C ALA A 187 -29.00 8.50 11.86
N GLY A 188 -29.82 8.98 12.78
CA GLY A 188 -29.75 10.34 13.30
C GLY A 188 -28.34 10.67 13.78
N GLN A 189 -27.97 11.94 13.66
CA GLN A 189 -26.72 12.46 14.20
C GLN A 189 -26.56 12.02 15.67
N PRO A 190 -25.41 11.50 16.10
CA PRO A 190 -25.22 11.14 17.50
C PRO A 190 -25.42 12.39 18.35
N THR A 191 -26.49 12.41 19.13
CA THR A 191 -26.72 13.45 20.14
C THR A 191 -26.07 12.98 21.42
N VAL A 192 -25.01 13.67 21.85
CA VAL A 192 -24.46 13.50 23.19
C VAL A 192 -25.22 14.44 24.11
N ALA A 193 -25.99 13.88 25.05
CA ALA A 193 -26.54 14.64 26.16
C ALA A 193 -25.46 14.71 27.25
N ILE A 194 -24.91 15.90 27.47
CA ILE A 194 -24.10 16.18 28.66
C ILE A 194 -25.10 16.54 29.77
N PRO A 195 -25.18 15.79 30.89
CA PRO A 195 -25.98 16.23 32.02
C PRO A 195 -25.28 17.41 32.68
N ASP A 196 -25.90 18.59 32.64
CA ASP A 196 -25.52 19.71 33.51
C ASP A 196 -25.79 19.30 34.97
N THR A 197 -24.72 19.26 35.77
CA THR A 197 -24.81 19.04 37.22
C THR A 197 -24.81 20.34 38.01
N ASP A 198 -25.05 21.49 37.38
CA ASP A 198 -25.41 22.71 38.09
C ASP A 198 -26.91 23.01 37.91
N GLY A 199 -27.60 23.07 39.03
CA GLY A 199 -29.01 23.41 39.04
C GLY A 199 -29.22 24.79 38.41
N THR A 200 -30.20 24.86 37.49
CA THR A 200 -30.89 26.05 36.95
C THR A 200 -30.41 26.63 35.61
N ALA A 201 -30.86 26.05 34.48
CA ALA A 201 -31.66 26.74 33.43
C ALA A 201 -31.82 25.86 32.17
N THR A 202 -33.04 25.78 31.65
CA THR A 202 -33.37 25.09 30.39
C THR A 202 -32.98 25.93 29.17
N GLY A 203 -31.98 25.51 28.43
CA GLY A 203 -31.62 26.09 27.12
C GLY A 203 -31.61 25.03 26.01
N THR A 204 -32.75 24.77 25.38
CA THR A 204 -32.81 23.96 24.15
C THR A 204 -32.40 24.82 22.96
N GLY A 205 -31.09 24.92 22.70
CA GLY A 205 -30.57 25.55 21.49
C GLY A 205 -30.69 24.63 20.29
N ILE A 206 -31.86 24.61 19.65
CA ILE A 206 -32.01 24.07 18.29
C ILE A 206 -31.36 25.05 17.31
N ASN A 207 -30.34 24.58 16.59
CA ASN A 207 -29.72 25.30 15.49
C ASN A 207 -30.73 25.38 14.32
N SER A 208 -31.50 26.46 14.28
CA SER A 208 -32.39 26.76 13.16
C SER A 208 -31.81 27.93 12.37
N SER A 209 -31.14 27.60 11.29
CA SER A 209 -30.87 28.51 10.17
C SER A 209 -32.21 28.86 9.52
N ASP A 210 -32.75 30.06 9.79
CA ASP A 210 -33.84 30.63 8.98
C ASP A 210 -33.67 32.14 8.79
N LYS A 211 -34.18 32.58 7.66
CA LYS A 211 -33.76 33.68 6.79
C LYS A 211 -34.77 34.83 6.87
N THR A 212 -34.33 36.04 7.16
CA THR A 212 -34.86 37.32 6.62
C THR A 212 -33.78 38.38 6.65
#